data_AF-A0A9X8E6T5-F1
#
_entry.id   AF-A0A9X8E6T5-F1
#
_cell.length_a   1.000
_cell.length_b   1.000
_cell.length_c   1.000
_cell.angle_alpha   90.00
_cell.angle_beta   90.00
_cell.angle_gamma   90.00
#
_symmetry.space_group_name_H-M   'P 1'
#
loop_
_entity.id
_entity.type
_entity.pdbx_description
1 polymer ?
#
loop_
_entity_poly.entity_id
_entity_poly.type
_entity_poly.pdbx_seq_one_letter_code
_entity_poly.pdbx_strand_id
1 'polypeptide(L)'
;VHMIAMQEVAMALKAESWRNEAYGAARPDDNEPWFRIDRSASSFFGISQFGCHLNGYVRHSPQTNEHGHSLSVWLGVRSSGKAICPGKLDTLVGGGLPWDMSPLDNMFKEAEEEAGLSRIEIHRSIRSTGALTYRNDEVHGYKHNTMVTLSPSITHLLELASTM
;
A
#
# COMPACT_ATOMS: atom_id res chain seq x y z
N VAL A 1 19.35 -20.13 10.03
CA VAL A 1 20.43 -19.37 10.71
C VAL A 1 20.49 -17.92 10.26
N HIS A 2 20.60 -17.62 8.95
CA HIS A 2 20.69 -16.22 8.45
C HIS A 2 19.48 -15.33 8.76
N MET A 3 18.26 -15.87 8.76
CA MET A 3 17.04 -15.09 9.03
C MET A 3 17.00 -14.51 10.47
N ILE A 4 17.47 -15.28 11.46
CA ILE A 4 17.45 -14.84 12.86
C ILE A 4 18.47 -13.72 13.08
N ALA A 5 19.69 -13.89 12.55
CA ALA A 5 20.75 -12.89 12.67
C ALA A 5 20.37 -11.53 12.08
N MET A 6 19.74 -11.50 10.90
CA MET A 6 19.30 -10.24 10.29
C MET A 6 18.19 -9.54 11.09
N GLN A 7 17.28 -10.30 11.68
CA GLN A 7 16.23 -9.76 12.54
C GLN A 7 16.80 -9.18 13.84
N GLU A 8 17.79 -9.83 14.45
CA GLU A 8 18.48 -9.32 15.65
C GLU A 8 19.20 -8.00 15.37
N VAL A 9 19.94 -7.91 14.26
CA VAL A 9 20.60 -6.66 13.84
C VAL A 9 19.56 -5.57 13.57
N ALA A 10 18.47 -5.90 12.87
CA ALA A 10 17.38 -4.96 12.59
C ALA A 10 16.73 -4.44 13.88
N MET A 11 16.47 -5.33 14.84
CA MET A 11 15.92 -4.99 16.15
C MET A 11 16.85 -4.03 16.90
N ALA A 12 18.15 -4.32 16.92
CA ALA A 12 19.15 -3.45 17.54
C ALA A 12 19.20 -2.04 16.92
N LEU A 13 18.86 -1.89 15.64
CA LEU A 13 18.87 -0.61 14.91
C LEU A 13 17.53 0.14 14.98
N LYS A 14 16.38 -0.57 15.05
CA LYS A 14 15.05 -0.02 14.79
C LYS A 14 13.94 -0.48 15.74
N ALA A 15 14.27 -0.99 16.94
CA ALA A 15 13.32 -1.51 17.92
C ALA A 15 12.11 -0.59 18.18
N GLU A 16 12.33 0.73 18.29
CA GLU A 16 11.27 1.70 18.62
C GLU A 16 10.16 1.81 17.56
N SER A 17 10.45 1.41 16.32
CA SER A 17 9.53 1.53 15.18
C SER A 17 9.04 0.19 14.64
N TRP A 18 9.30 -0.89 15.37
CA TRP A 18 9.01 -2.26 14.95
C TRP A 18 7.53 -2.46 14.64
N ARG A 19 7.21 -3.08 13.49
CA ARG A 19 5.83 -3.20 13.00
C ARG A 19 5.29 -4.62 13.02
N ASN A 20 6.11 -5.62 13.28
CA ASN A 20 5.79 -7.04 13.12
C ASN A 20 5.32 -7.37 11.69
N GLU A 21 5.91 -6.71 10.70
CA GLU A 21 5.53 -6.83 9.30
C GLU A 21 6.77 -7.16 8.46
N ALA A 22 6.88 -8.41 8.01
CA ALA A 22 8.11 -8.90 7.37
C ALA A 22 8.15 -8.54 5.88
N TYR A 23 9.23 -7.88 5.47
CA TYR A 23 9.60 -7.67 4.07
C TYR A 23 10.74 -8.62 3.69
N GLY A 24 10.76 -9.06 2.43
CA GLY A 24 11.76 -10.03 1.94
C GLY A 24 12.83 -9.37 1.07
N ALA A 25 14.08 -9.72 1.31
CA ALA A 25 15.20 -9.39 0.43
C ALA A 25 15.35 -10.50 -0.61
N ALA A 26 14.96 -10.23 -1.86
CA ALA A 26 14.94 -11.21 -2.93
C ALA A 26 15.24 -10.55 -4.28
N ARG A 27 15.72 -11.34 -5.25
CA ARG A 27 15.69 -10.95 -6.68
C ARG A 27 14.30 -11.21 -7.26
N PRO A 28 13.94 -10.56 -8.38
CA PRO A 28 12.63 -10.76 -9.02
C PRO A 28 12.30 -12.22 -9.35
N ASP A 29 13.32 -13.03 -9.68
CA ASP A 29 13.15 -14.42 -10.09
C ASP A 29 13.27 -15.42 -8.91
N ASP A 30 13.50 -14.94 -7.69
CA ASP A 30 13.63 -15.78 -6.51
C ASP A 30 12.23 -16.11 -5.95
N ASN A 31 11.95 -17.41 -5.73
CA ASN A 31 10.71 -17.84 -5.08
C ASN A 31 10.74 -17.63 -3.54
N GLU A 32 11.92 -17.53 -2.95
CA GLU A 32 12.13 -17.34 -1.50
C GLU A 32 13.15 -16.24 -1.25
N PRO A 33 12.99 -15.44 -0.19
CA PRO A 33 13.89 -14.35 0.10
C PRO A 33 15.16 -14.87 0.77
N TRP A 34 16.31 -14.25 0.49
CA TRP A 34 17.58 -14.56 1.15
C TRP A 34 17.50 -14.33 2.66
N PHE A 35 16.74 -13.32 3.06
CA PHE A 35 16.33 -13.09 4.44
C PHE A 35 15.07 -12.23 4.49
N ARG A 36 14.39 -12.26 5.64
CA ARG A 36 13.26 -11.38 5.94
C ARG A 36 13.68 -10.38 7.01
N ILE A 37 13.14 -9.18 6.95
CA ILE A 37 13.40 -8.09 7.92
C ILE A 37 12.10 -7.33 8.19
N ASP A 38 11.93 -6.77 9.39
CA ASP A 38 10.78 -5.90 9.65
C ASP A 38 10.77 -4.68 8.71
N ARG A 39 9.56 -4.30 8.27
CA ARG A 39 9.29 -3.16 7.40
C ARG A 39 10.01 -1.88 7.86
N SER A 40 10.09 -1.65 9.17
CA SER A 40 10.72 -0.44 9.73
C SER A 40 12.22 -0.34 9.48
N ALA A 41 12.90 -1.46 9.23
CA ALA A 41 14.33 -1.53 8.95
C ALA A 41 14.64 -1.69 7.46
N SER A 42 13.65 -1.94 6.60
CA SER A 42 13.85 -2.23 5.17
C SER A 42 14.69 -1.18 4.42
N SER A 43 14.42 0.12 4.61
CA SER A 43 15.21 1.20 3.99
C SER A 43 16.67 1.22 4.47
N PHE A 44 16.95 0.81 5.71
CA PHE A 44 18.31 0.82 6.26
C PHE A 44 19.24 -0.15 5.50
N PHE A 45 18.68 -1.26 5.05
CA PHE A 45 19.38 -2.29 4.27
C PHE A 45 19.22 -2.11 2.75
N GLY A 46 18.50 -1.08 2.30
CA GLY A 46 18.30 -0.80 0.89
C GLY A 46 17.56 -1.90 0.11
N ILE A 47 16.81 -2.76 0.81
CA ILE A 47 16.09 -3.86 0.16
C ILE A 47 14.87 -3.32 -0.61
N SER A 48 14.47 -4.05 -1.64
CA SER A 48 13.25 -3.73 -2.39
C SER A 48 12.02 -3.79 -1.47
N GLN A 49 11.21 -2.75 -1.54
CA GLN A 49 9.97 -2.58 -0.82
C GLN A 49 8.81 -2.59 -1.81
N PHE A 50 7.69 -3.16 -1.39
CA PHE A 50 6.49 -3.20 -2.20
C PHE A 50 5.31 -2.62 -1.42
N GLY A 51 4.33 -2.11 -2.14
CA GLY A 51 3.08 -1.60 -1.58
C GLY A 51 1.96 -1.64 -2.61
N CYS A 52 0.73 -1.54 -2.14
CA CYS A 52 -0.46 -1.57 -2.99
C CYS A 52 -1.27 -0.29 -2.75
N HIS A 53 -1.68 0.36 -3.83
CA HIS A 53 -2.43 1.62 -3.78
C HIS A 53 -3.68 1.54 -4.64
N LEU A 54 -4.84 1.82 -4.04
CA LEU A 54 -6.12 1.86 -4.73
C LEU A 54 -6.54 3.31 -5.01
N ASN A 55 -6.71 3.62 -6.29
CA ASN A 55 -7.29 4.89 -6.72
C ASN A 55 -8.80 4.77 -6.76
N GLY A 56 -9.50 5.45 -5.86
CA GLY A 56 -10.96 5.54 -5.85
C GLY A 56 -11.43 6.71 -6.70
N TYR A 57 -12.35 6.47 -7.64
CA TYR A 57 -12.96 7.54 -8.42
C TYR A 57 -14.38 7.21 -8.85
N VAL A 58 -15.17 8.26 -9.07
CA VAL A 58 -16.56 8.20 -9.51
C VAL A 58 -16.70 9.00 -10.79
N ARG A 59 -17.24 8.38 -11.84
CA ARG A 59 -17.60 9.07 -13.09
C ARG A 59 -19.07 9.45 -13.05
N HIS A 60 -19.34 10.73 -13.28
CA HIS A 60 -20.70 11.27 -13.34
C HIS A 60 -21.12 11.29 -14.80
N SER A 61 -22.14 10.49 -15.15
CA SER A 61 -22.71 10.39 -16.50
C SER A 61 -24.23 10.23 -16.41
N PRO A 62 -25.03 10.94 -17.22
CA PRO A 62 -24.66 12.00 -18.17
C PRO A 62 -24.56 13.41 -17.53
N GLN A 63 -25.02 13.58 -16.28
CA GLN A 63 -24.91 14.85 -15.56
C GLN A 63 -23.56 14.96 -14.85
N THR A 64 -22.96 16.15 -14.90
CA THR A 64 -21.84 16.53 -14.03
C THR A 64 -22.31 16.59 -12.57
N ASN A 65 -21.39 16.47 -11.61
CA ASN A 65 -21.72 16.78 -10.22
C ASN A 65 -22.15 18.25 -10.04
N GLU A 66 -22.54 18.62 -8.82
CA GLU A 66 -22.96 19.99 -8.46
C GLU A 66 -21.92 21.08 -8.75
N HIS A 67 -20.66 20.70 -9.00
CA HIS A 67 -19.55 21.59 -9.37
C HIS A 67 -19.19 21.56 -10.86
N GLY A 68 -19.95 20.86 -11.70
CA GLY A 68 -19.69 20.80 -13.15
C GLY A 68 -18.59 19.82 -13.56
N HIS A 69 -18.16 18.90 -12.69
CA HIS A 69 -17.13 17.90 -13.00
C HIS A 69 -17.74 16.54 -13.37
N SER A 70 -17.16 15.88 -14.38
CA SER A 70 -17.55 14.53 -14.82
C SER A 70 -16.80 13.41 -14.08
N LEU A 71 -15.83 13.77 -13.24
CA LEU A 71 -15.01 12.85 -12.45
C LEU A 71 -14.79 13.43 -11.06
N SER A 72 -15.07 12.63 -10.04
CA SER A 72 -14.64 12.88 -8.66
C SER A 72 -13.63 11.80 -8.25
N VAL A 73 -12.62 12.17 -7.47
CA VAL A 73 -11.60 11.25 -6.95
C VAL A 73 -11.69 11.24 -5.43
N TRP A 74 -11.67 10.05 -4.84
CA TRP A 74 -11.58 9.88 -3.41
C TRP A 74 -10.12 9.94 -2.96
N LEU A 75 -9.85 10.81 -2.00
CA LEU A 75 -8.55 10.94 -1.35
C LEU A 75 -8.72 10.63 0.13
N GLY A 76 -7.87 9.74 0.65
CA GLY A 76 -7.78 9.51 2.09
C GLY A 76 -7.10 10.68 2.77
N VAL A 77 -7.45 10.93 4.03
CA VAL A 77 -6.66 11.81 4.92
C VAL A 77 -6.01 10.93 5.97
N ARG A 78 -4.68 10.92 6.00
CA ARG A 78 -3.92 10.06 6.92
C ARG A 78 -4.16 10.47 8.36
N SER A 79 -4.43 9.50 9.23
CA SER A 79 -4.54 9.71 10.67
C SER A 79 -3.32 10.45 11.23
N SER A 80 -3.55 11.33 12.20
CA SER A 80 -2.48 12.06 12.90
C SER A 80 -1.50 11.14 13.64
N GLY A 81 -1.92 9.91 13.96
CA GLY A 81 -1.07 8.91 14.62
C GLY A 81 -0.14 8.13 13.69
N LYS A 82 -0.23 8.29 12.36
CA LYS A 82 0.67 7.59 11.43
C LYS A 82 2.09 8.17 11.56
N ALA A 83 3.08 7.29 11.73
CA ALA A 83 4.49 7.69 11.89
C ALA A 83 5.08 8.42 10.67
N ILE A 84 4.53 8.19 9.47
CA ILE A 84 4.99 8.82 8.22
C ILE A 84 3.85 9.65 7.65
N CYS A 85 4.14 10.93 7.35
CA CYS A 85 3.23 11.87 6.72
C CYS A 85 1.83 11.97 7.39
N PRO A 86 1.74 12.25 8.71
CA PRO A 86 0.46 12.40 9.39
C PRO A 86 -0.34 13.59 8.82
N GLY A 87 -1.66 13.44 8.68
CA GLY A 87 -2.58 14.48 8.19
C GLY A 87 -2.44 14.82 6.70
N LYS A 88 -1.63 14.09 5.94
CA LYS A 88 -1.47 14.30 4.49
C LYS A 88 -2.55 13.56 3.71
N LEU A 89 -2.78 14.01 2.48
CA LEU A 89 -3.63 13.31 1.52
C LEU A 89 -2.96 12.01 1.08
N ASP A 90 -3.76 11.00 0.81
CA ASP A 90 -3.35 9.68 0.35
C ASP A 90 -4.30 9.17 -0.75
N THR A 91 -3.94 8.04 -1.36
CA THR A 91 -4.89 7.27 -2.17
C THR A 91 -6.08 6.81 -1.32
N LEU A 92 -7.16 6.31 -1.96
CA LEU A 92 -8.33 5.82 -1.22
C LEU A 92 -7.94 4.73 -0.22
N VAL A 93 -7.05 3.81 -0.63
CA VAL A 93 -6.43 2.79 0.24
C VAL A 93 -4.95 2.71 -0.10
N GLY A 94 -4.07 2.63 0.90
CA GLY A 94 -2.62 2.56 0.67
C GLY A 94 -1.88 1.77 1.74
N GLY A 95 -1.33 0.62 1.35
CA GLY A 95 -0.65 -0.31 2.26
C GLY A 95 0.76 -0.71 1.82
N GLY A 96 1.61 -1.03 2.80
CA GLY A 96 2.83 -1.78 2.52
C GLY A 96 2.48 -3.23 2.17
N LEU A 97 3.30 -3.92 1.37
CA LEU A 97 3.06 -5.30 0.99
C LEU A 97 4.02 -6.23 1.76
N PRO A 98 3.52 -6.98 2.77
CA PRO A 98 4.30 -8.02 3.43
C PRO A 98 4.74 -9.12 2.45
N TRP A 99 5.86 -9.77 2.74
CA TRP A 99 6.41 -10.82 1.90
C TRP A 99 5.46 -12.00 1.69
N ASP A 100 4.82 -12.46 2.77
CA ASP A 100 3.98 -13.66 2.78
C ASP A 100 2.52 -13.39 2.33
N MET A 101 2.28 -12.27 1.64
CA MET A 101 0.94 -11.85 1.24
C MET A 101 0.90 -11.48 -0.24
N SER A 102 -0.15 -11.93 -0.94
CA SER A 102 -0.37 -11.50 -2.33
C SER A 102 -0.80 -10.01 -2.38
N PRO A 103 -0.47 -9.27 -3.46
CA PRO A 103 -0.95 -7.89 -3.60
C PRO A 103 -2.47 -7.73 -3.48
N LEU A 104 -3.22 -8.72 -3.95
CA LEU A 104 -4.68 -8.70 -3.94
C LEU A 104 -5.24 -8.94 -2.54
N ASP A 105 -4.71 -9.92 -1.80
CA ASP A 105 -5.14 -10.17 -0.42
C ASP A 105 -4.76 -9.02 0.51
N ASN A 106 -3.57 -8.43 0.30
CA ASN A 106 -3.15 -7.23 1.01
C ASN A 106 -4.09 -6.05 0.74
N MET A 107 -4.50 -5.85 -0.51
CA MET A 107 -5.47 -4.81 -0.83
C MET A 107 -6.83 -5.05 -0.16
N PHE A 108 -7.31 -6.29 -0.06
CA PHE A 108 -8.55 -6.57 0.66
C PHE A 108 -8.44 -6.23 2.14
N LYS A 109 -7.35 -6.64 2.80
CA LYS A 109 -7.07 -6.29 4.21
C LYS A 109 -7.06 -4.78 4.41
N GLU A 110 -6.22 -4.07 3.65
CA GLU A 110 -6.01 -2.63 3.84
C GLU A 110 -7.27 -1.83 3.52
N ALA A 111 -8.07 -2.26 2.55
CA ALA A 111 -9.29 -1.54 2.20
C ALA A 111 -10.42 -1.71 3.22
N GLU A 112 -10.50 -2.85 3.88
CA GLU A 112 -11.39 -3.04 5.03
C GLU A 112 -10.93 -2.17 6.21
N GLU A 113 -9.63 -2.16 6.52
CA GLU A 113 -9.05 -1.41 7.65
C GLU A 113 -9.10 0.12 7.46
N GLU A 114 -8.86 0.63 6.24
CA GLU A 114 -8.70 2.07 5.98
C GLU A 114 -9.96 2.73 5.39
N ALA A 115 -10.80 1.97 4.69
CA ALA A 115 -11.95 2.52 3.97
C ALA A 115 -13.26 1.77 4.26
N GLY A 116 -13.26 0.75 5.13
CA GLY A 116 -14.45 -0.04 5.44
C GLY A 116 -15.02 -0.82 4.25
N LEU A 117 -14.24 -0.98 3.18
CA LEU A 117 -14.67 -1.66 1.96
C LEU A 117 -14.50 -3.16 2.12
N SER A 118 -15.60 -3.91 2.05
CA SER A 118 -15.55 -5.36 2.17
C SER A 118 -14.88 -6.01 0.96
N ARG A 119 -14.32 -7.20 1.18
CA ARG A 119 -13.72 -8.02 0.11
C ARG A 119 -14.65 -8.21 -1.09
N ILE A 120 -15.96 -8.38 -0.85
CA ILE A 120 -16.95 -8.62 -1.92
C ILE A 120 -17.09 -7.39 -2.82
N GLU A 121 -17.14 -6.20 -2.22
CA GLU A 121 -17.28 -4.92 -2.91
C GLU A 121 -16.07 -4.62 -3.81
N ILE A 122 -14.87 -4.93 -3.33
CA ILE A 122 -13.62 -4.68 -4.05
C ILE A 122 -13.38 -5.74 -5.12
N HIS A 123 -13.52 -7.03 -4.79
CA HIS A 123 -13.13 -8.14 -5.66
C HIS A 123 -13.81 -8.09 -7.03
N ARG A 124 -15.06 -7.62 -7.10
CA ARG A 124 -15.81 -7.54 -8.37
C ARG A 124 -15.30 -6.49 -9.33
N SER A 125 -14.65 -5.46 -8.82
CA SER A 125 -14.35 -4.25 -9.58
C SER A 125 -12.86 -3.98 -9.73
N ILE A 126 -12.01 -4.45 -8.81
CA ILE A 126 -10.60 -4.09 -8.78
C ILE A 126 -9.82 -4.66 -9.98
N ARG A 127 -8.96 -3.83 -10.56
CA ARG A 127 -8.03 -4.21 -11.64
C ARG A 127 -6.67 -3.58 -11.38
N SER A 128 -5.61 -4.31 -11.76
CA SER A 128 -4.27 -3.75 -11.84
C SER A 128 -4.21 -2.74 -12.97
N THR A 129 -3.65 -1.56 -12.68
CA THR A 129 -3.43 -0.48 -13.64
C THR A 129 -1.94 -0.26 -13.93
N GLY A 130 -1.06 -1.00 -13.28
CA GLY A 130 0.38 -0.93 -13.47
C GLY A 130 1.15 -0.92 -12.16
N ALA A 131 2.37 -0.42 -12.22
CA ALA A 131 3.21 -0.20 -11.05
C ALA A 131 4.10 1.03 -11.25
N LEU A 132 4.42 1.70 -10.15
CA LEU A 132 5.38 2.80 -10.10
C LEU A 132 6.56 2.40 -9.23
N THR A 133 7.76 2.36 -9.80
CA THR A 133 9.00 2.15 -9.05
C THR A 133 9.74 3.47 -8.91
N TYR A 134 10.12 3.81 -7.67
CA TYR A 134 10.95 4.96 -7.37
C TYR A 134 12.05 4.61 -6.40
N ARG A 135 13.06 5.48 -6.38
CA ARG A 135 14.22 5.38 -5.52
C ARG A 135 14.54 6.75 -4.93
N ASN A 136 14.80 6.80 -3.64
CA ASN A 136 15.25 8.03 -2.99
C ASN A 136 16.15 7.72 -1.78
N ASP A 137 17.06 8.64 -1.51
CA ASP A 137 17.86 8.59 -0.29
C ASP A 137 16.98 8.94 0.91
N GLU A 138 17.21 8.27 2.03
CA GLU A 138 16.64 8.58 3.33
C GLU A 138 17.77 8.85 4.32
N VAL A 139 17.48 9.59 5.41
CA VAL A 139 18.50 10.00 6.41
C VAL A 139 19.35 8.83 6.91
N HIS A 140 18.75 7.65 7.00
CA HIS A 140 19.40 6.45 7.52
C HIS A 140 19.36 5.27 6.54
N GLY A 141 19.26 5.52 5.22
CA GLY A 141 19.23 4.43 4.27
C GLY A 141 18.81 4.83 2.86
N TYR A 142 18.30 3.84 2.15
CA TYR A 142 17.90 3.96 0.75
C TYR A 142 16.55 3.31 0.54
N LYS A 143 15.60 4.07 0.01
CA LYS A 143 14.30 3.53 -0.33
C LYS A 143 14.29 3.09 -1.78
N HIS A 144 14.06 1.81 -2.01
CA HIS A 144 13.80 1.23 -3.32
C HIS A 144 12.38 0.66 -3.29
N ASN A 145 11.40 1.41 -3.78
CA ASN A 145 10.00 1.06 -3.57
C ASN A 145 9.24 0.92 -4.88
N THR A 146 8.45 -0.15 -4.98
CA THR A 146 7.50 -0.38 -6.08
C THR A 146 6.07 -0.37 -5.55
N MET A 147 5.26 0.54 -6.05
CA MET A 147 3.82 0.63 -5.75
C MET A 147 3.03 -0.04 -6.85
N VAL A 148 2.34 -1.13 -6.55
CA VAL A 148 1.32 -1.70 -7.44
C VAL A 148 0.10 -0.80 -7.40
N THR A 149 -0.33 -0.31 -8.56
CA THR A 149 -1.47 0.58 -8.67
C THR A 149 -2.71 -0.20 -9.08
N LEU A 150 -3.79 0.02 -8.35
CA LEU A 150 -5.06 -0.65 -8.51
C LEU A 150 -6.14 0.43 -8.71
N SER A 151 -7.14 0.09 -9.49
CA SER A 151 -8.32 0.93 -9.69
C SER A 151 -9.56 0.07 -9.87
N PRO A 152 -10.73 0.53 -9.44
CA PRO A 152 -11.99 -0.13 -9.76
C PRO A 152 -12.31 0.04 -11.24
N SER A 153 -13.03 -0.94 -11.78
CA SER A 153 -13.61 -0.88 -13.10
C SER A 153 -14.66 0.22 -13.17
N ILE A 154 -14.75 0.88 -14.33
CA ILE A 154 -15.48 2.12 -14.59
C ILE A 154 -16.94 2.14 -14.09
N THR A 155 -17.59 0.99 -13.90
CA THR A 155 -19.04 0.89 -13.67
C THR A 155 -19.46 0.85 -12.18
N HIS A 156 -18.57 0.56 -11.22
CA HIS A 156 -19.03 0.02 -9.92
C HIS A 156 -18.88 0.89 -8.67
N LEU A 157 -18.16 2.02 -8.70
CA LEU A 157 -17.96 2.82 -7.47
C LEU A 157 -19.10 3.79 -7.13
N LEU A 158 -20.08 3.98 -8.03
CA LEU A 158 -21.25 4.83 -7.75
C LEU A 158 -22.11 4.26 -6.59
N GLU A 159 -22.14 2.93 -6.42
CA GLU A 159 -22.99 2.28 -5.41
C GLU A 159 -22.34 2.19 -4.03
N LEU A 160 -21.00 2.17 -3.96
CA LEU A 160 -20.25 2.00 -2.71
C LEU A 160 -20.19 3.28 -1.86
N ALA A 161 -20.38 4.45 -2.49
CA ALA A 161 -20.41 5.75 -1.82
C ALA A 161 -21.80 6.09 -1.22
N SER A 162 -22.86 5.39 -1.60
CA SER A 162 -24.22 5.60 -1.07
C SER A 162 -24.46 4.93 0.30
N THR A 163 -23.50 4.16 0.80
CA THR A 163 -23.58 3.39 2.05
C THR A 163 -22.58 3.82 3.12
N MET A 164 -21.71 4.82 2.84
CA MET A 164 -20.84 5.49 3.82
C MET A 164 -21.38 6.88 4.17
#